data_AF-A0A3N5NTD0-F1
#
_entry.id   AF-A0A3N5NTD0-F1
#
_cell.length_a   1.000
_cell.length_b   1.000
_cell.length_c   1.000
_cell.angle_alpha   90.00
_cell.angle_beta   90.00
_cell.angle_gamma   90.00
#
_symmetry.space_group_name_H-M   'P 1'
#
loop_
_entity.id
_entity.type
_entity.pdbx_description
1 polymer ?
#
loop_
_entity_poly.entity_id
_entity_poly.type
_entity_poly.pdbx_seq_one_letter_code
_entity_poly.pdbx_strand_id
1 'polypeptide(L)'
;MPPASALLALTIRDKALLPIVQGGMGVGVSAHRLAGTVARHGAVGTIASVDLRRHHDDLMAQTVRSRDRAQIERANLVALDREVKAALHIAEGRGLVSVNVMRAVSQYAGYVRQACESG
;
A
#
# COMPACT_ATOMS: atom_id res chain seq x y z
N MET A 1 3.69 24.70 -15.71
CA MET A 1 4.55 24.09 -14.67
C MET A 1 3.90 24.35 -13.33
N PRO A 2 3.75 23.36 -12.44
CA PRO A 2 3.41 23.65 -11.05
C PRO A 2 4.45 24.60 -10.45
N PRO A 3 4.06 25.51 -9.55
CA PRO A 3 5.00 26.43 -8.91
C PRO A 3 6.10 25.64 -8.19
N ALA A 4 7.33 26.15 -8.25
CA ALA A 4 8.45 25.56 -7.52
C ALA A 4 8.10 25.57 -6.02
N SER A 5 8.03 24.38 -5.41
CA SER A 5 7.86 24.23 -3.97
C SER A 5 8.97 24.98 -3.24
N ALA A 6 8.62 25.76 -2.20
CA ALA A 6 9.61 26.37 -1.32
C ALA A 6 10.38 25.33 -0.49
N LEU A 7 9.86 24.11 -0.39
CA LEU A 7 10.52 22.98 0.26
C LEU A 7 11.42 22.23 -0.72
N LEU A 8 12.60 21.85 -0.24
CA LEU A 8 13.54 20.98 -0.96
C LEU A 8 12.88 19.65 -1.31
N ALA A 9 13.25 19.09 -2.46
CA ALA A 9 12.80 17.77 -2.87
C ALA A 9 13.28 16.70 -1.87
N LEU A 10 12.43 15.72 -1.60
CA LEU A 10 12.79 14.54 -0.82
C LEU A 10 13.49 13.55 -1.75
N THR A 11 14.78 13.28 -1.53
CA THR A 11 15.53 12.30 -2.30
C THR A 11 15.57 10.96 -1.57
N ILE A 12 15.02 9.92 -2.20
CA ILE A 12 15.12 8.52 -1.72
C ILE A 12 15.76 7.72 -2.84
N ARG A 13 16.97 7.21 -2.61
CA ARG A 13 17.81 6.59 -3.63
C ARG A 13 17.96 7.51 -4.85
N ASP A 14 17.56 7.06 -6.03
CA ASP A 14 17.61 7.74 -7.31
C ASP A 14 16.36 8.58 -7.63
N LYS A 15 15.36 8.61 -6.72
CA LYS A 15 14.10 9.34 -6.92
C LYS A 15 14.09 10.68 -6.17
N ALA A 16 13.84 11.76 -6.91
CA ALA A 16 13.48 13.07 -6.36
C ALA A 16 11.95 13.18 -6.27
N LEU A 17 11.43 13.41 -5.07
CA LEU A 17 10.01 13.38 -4.75
C LEU A 17 9.55 14.74 -4.21
N LEU A 18 8.26 15.03 -4.34
CA LEU A 18 7.63 16.06 -3.50
C LEU A 18 7.82 15.64 -2.03
N PRO A 19 8.15 16.58 -1.12
CA PRO A 19 8.33 16.28 0.30
C PRO A 19 6.97 16.10 1.01
N ILE A 20 6.13 15.24 0.44
CA ILE A 20 4.78 14.91 0.89
C ILE A 20 4.70 13.39 1.00
N VAL A 21 4.27 12.93 2.17
CA VAL A 21 4.02 11.52 2.46
C VAL A 21 2.57 11.39 2.90
N GLN A 22 1.74 10.73 2.10
CA GLN A 22 0.38 10.36 2.51
C GLN A 22 0.48 9.18 3.48
N GLY A 23 0.04 9.34 4.73
CA GLY A 23 0.11 8.29 5.75
C GLY A 23 -0.91 7.15 5.54
N GLY A 24 -0.57 5.91 5.90
CA GLY A 24 -1.43 4.74 5.73
C GLY A 24 -2.50 4.59 6.83
N MET A 25 -3.78 4.64 6.46
CA MET A 25 -4.96 4.51 7.33
C MET A 25 -5.66 3.15 7.14
N GLY A 26 -5.61 2.29 8.18
CA GLY A 26 -6.06 0.89 8.14
C GLY A 26 -7.57 0.61 8.21
N VAL A 27 -8.41 1.63 8.05
CA VAL A 27 -9.89 1.49 8.00
C VAL A 27 -10.41 1.39 6.57
N GLY A 28 -9.57 0.94 5.63
CA GLY A 28 -9.90 0.81 4.21
C GLY A 28 -9.82 2.11 3.41
N VAL A 29 -9.14 3.14 3.93
CA VAL A 29 -8.96 4.41 3.21
C VAL A 29 -7.71 4.36 2.33
N SER A 30 -6.61 3.82 2.86
CA SER A 30 -5.31 3.79 2.18
C SER A 30 -5.08 2.50 1.39
N ALA A 31 -5.79 2.38 0.28
CA ALA A 31 -5.69 1.32 -0.71
C ALA A 31 -5.00 1.82 -2.00
N HIS A 32 -4.93 0.97 -3.03
CA HIS A 32 -4.19 1.21 -4.28
C HIS A 32 -4.55 2.52 -4.99
N ARG A 33 -5.83 2.90 -4.98
CA ARG A 33 -6.30 4.13 -5.67
C ARG A 33 -5.67 5.37 -5.07
N LEU A 34 -5.69 5.51 -3.75
CA LEU A 34 -5.12 6.68 -3.06
C LEU A 34 -3.60 6.66 -3.15
N ALA A 35 -2.97 5.56 -2.73
CA ALA A 35 -1.51 5.45 -2.70
C ALA A 35 -0.90 5.60 -4.10
N GLY A 36 -1.46 4.91 -5.09
CA GLY A 36 -1.02 5.00 -6.48
C GLY A 36 -1.20 6.41 -7.06
N THR A 37 -2.32 7.09 -6.77
CA THR A 37 -2.55 8.46 -7.27
C THR A 37 -1.58 9.47 -6.64
N VAL A 38 -1.31 9.36 -5.34
CA VAL A 38 -0.30 10.21 -4.68
C VAL A 38 1.09 9.99 -5.30
N ALA A 39 1.48 8.74 -5.53
CA ALA A 39 2.73 8.40 -6.22
C ALA A 39 2.75 8.93 -7.66
N ARG A 40 1.63 8.83 -8.38
CA ARG A 40 1.47 9.37 -9.75
C ARG A 40 1.76 10.87 -9.82
N HIS A 41 1.48 11.62 -8.75
CA HIS A 41 1.75 13.05 -8.62
C HIS A 41 3.16 13.37 -8.08
N GLY A 42 4.05 12.36 -7.96
CA GLY A 42 5.45 12.56 -7.58
C GLY A 42 5.73 12.58 -6.08
N ALA A 43 4.74 12.24 -5.24
CA ALA A 43 4.87 12.15 -3.79
C ALA A 43 5.03 10.69 -3.32
N VAL A 44 5.04 10.45 -2.01
CA VAL A 44 5.01 9.09 -1.43
C VAL A 44 3.57 8.72 -1.08
N GLY A 45 3.03 7.72 -1.78
CA GLY A 45 1.76 7.08 -1.43
C GLY A 45 1.97 5.90 -0.51
N THR A 46 1.10 5.71 0.49
CA THR A 46 1.23 4.62 1.47
C THR A 46 -0.02 3.76 1.52
N ILE A 47 0.12 2.46 1.26
CA ILE A 47 -0.91 1.45 1.46
C ILE A 47 -0.93 1.03 2.93
N ALA A 48 -2.11 0.87 3.53
CA ALA A 48 -2.27 0.26 4.84
C ALA A 48 -2.51 -1.24 4.69
N SER A 49 -1.58 -2.08 5.17
CA SER A 49 -1.60 -3.54 4.96
C SER A 49 -2.71 -4.30 5.72
N VAL A 50 -3.29 -3.69 6.76
CA VAL A 50 -4.24 -4.37 7.64
C VAL A 50 -5.58 -4.58 6.93
N ASP A 51 -6.02 -5.84 6.89
CA ASP A 51 -7.37 -6.27 6.51
C ASP A 51 -7.78 -5.88 5.06
N LEU A 52 -6.79 -5.77 4.16
CA LEU A 52 -7.02 -5.40 2.75
C LEU A 52 -7.96 -6.33 1.99
N ARG A 53 -8.11 -7.60 2.43
CA ARG A 53 -9.04 -8.54 1.80
C ARG A 53 -10.46 -8.00 1.68
N ARG A 54 -10.87 -7.06 2.56
CA ARG A 54 -12.18 -6.41 2.52
C ARG A 54 -12.46 -5.59 1.26
N HIS A 55 -11.41 -5.21 0.52
CA HIS A 55 -11.54 -4.52 -0.77
C HIS A 55 -11.76 -5.47 -1.95
N HIS A 56 -11.72 -6.78 -1.72
CA HIS A 56 -11.80 -7.79 -2.76
C HIS A 56 -12.95 -8.76 -2.47
N ASP A 57 -14.01 -8.68 -3.28
CA ASP A 57 -15.23 -9.47 -3.10
C ASP A 57 -14.94 -10.98 -3.11
N ASP A 58 -14.02 -11.43 -3.96
CA ASP A 58 -13.62 -12.84 -4.06
C ASP A 58 -12.91 -13.34 -2.79
N LEU A 59 -12.07 -12.50 -2.16
CA LEU A 59 -11.37 -12.84 -0.93
C LEU A 59 -12.30 -12.76 0.29
N MET A 60 -13.26 -11.82 0.27
CA MET A 60 -14.30 -11.73 1.28
C MET A 60 -15.25 -12.92 1.23
N ALA A 61 -15.67 -13.35 0.05
CA ALA A 61 -16.52 -14.52 -0.11
C ALA A 61 -15.90 -15.78 0.53
N GLN A 62 -14.57 -15.91 0.46
CA GLN A 62 -13.83 -17.02 1.06
C GLN A 62 -13.67 -16.92 2.59
N THR A 63 -13.76 -15.72 3.17
CA THR A 63 -13.33 -15.47 4.56
C THR A 63 -14.38 -14.83 5.47
N VAL A 64 -15.50 -14.33 4.94
CA VAL A 64 -16.48 -13.51 5.68
C VAL A 64 -17.03 -14.17 6.94
N ARG A 65 -17.20 -15.50 6.92
CA ARG A 65 -17.67 -16.30 8.07
C ARG A 65 -16.60 -17.25 8.61
N SER A 66 -15.38 -17.16 8.08
CA SER A 66 -14.29 -18.03 8.49
C SER A 66 -13.76 -17.60 9.86
N ARG A 67 -13.54 -18.58 10.73
CA ARG A 67 -12.77 -18.41 11.97
C ARG A 67 -11.34 -18.96 11.81
N ASP A 68 -11.01 -19.50 10.63
CA ASP A 68 -9.67 -19.96 10.32
C ASP A 68 -8.76 -18.74 10.08
N ARG A 69 -7.95 -18.47 11.09
CA ARG A 69 -6.94 -17.41 11.05
C ARG A 69 -5.99 -17.59 9.87
N ALA A 70 -5.50 -18.80 9.61
CA ALA A 70 -4.51 -19.02 8.56
C ALA A 70 -5.12 -18.74 7.17
N GLN A 71 -6.39 -19.08 6.96
CA GLN A 71 -7.11 -18.73 5.73
C GLN A 71 -7.25 -17.22 5.57
N ILE A 72 -7.64 -16.51 6.63
CA ILE A 72 -7.75 -15.05 6.64
C ILE A 72 -6.40 -14.39 6.36
N GLU A 73 -5.35 -14.85 7.03
CA GLU A 73 -4.00 -14.31 6.88
C GLU A 73 -3.51 -14.49 5.43
N ARG A 74 -3.70 -15.68 4.82
CA ARG A 74 -3.40 -15.92 3.40
C ARG A 74 -4.19 -14.99 2.47
N ALA A 75 -5.48 -14.81 2.70
CA ALA A 75 -6.30 -13.91 1.89
C ALA A 75 -5.80 -12.45 1.98
N ASN A 76 -5.37 -12.00 3.16
CA ASN A 76 -4.79 -10.66 3.31
C ASN A 76 -3.46 -10.50 2.57
N LEU A 77 -2.62 -11.55 2.49
CA LEU A 77 -1.38 -11.47 1.69
C LEU A 77 -1.68 -11.36 0.19
N VAL A 78 -2.65 -12.15 -0.32
CA VAL A 78 -3.11 -12.04 -1.70
C VAL A 78 -3.67 -10.65 -1.99
N ALA A 79 -4.45 -10.09 -1.07
CA ALA A 79 -4.95 -8.73 -1.18
C ALA A 79 -3.81 -7.71 -1.25
N LEU A 80 -2.82 -7.82 -0.36
CA LEU A 80 -1.67 -6.92 -0.35
C LEU A 80 -0.90 -6.95 -1.68
N ASP A 81 -0.68 -8.13 -2.27
CA ASP A 81 -0.05 -8.26 -3.59
C ASP A 81 -0.81 -7.50 -4.68
N ARG A 82 -2.13 -7.71 -4.75
CA ARG A 82 -3.00 -7.04 -5.72
C ARG A 82 -2.98 -5.53 -5.55
N GLU A 83 -3.06 -5.06 -4.31
CA GLU A 83 -3.09 -3.64 -3.96
C GLU A 83 -1.76 -2.94 -4.27
N VAL A 84 -0.62 -3.57 -3.96
CA VAL A 84 0.71 -3.03 -4.32
C VAL A 84 0.86 -2.94 -5.84
N LYS A 85 0.57 -4.01 -6.56
CA LYS A 85 0.67 -4.03 -8.04
C LYS A 85 -0.24 -3.00 -8.69
N ALA A 86 -1.48 -2.87 -8.22
CA ALA A 86 -2.42 -1.87 -8.72
C ALA A 86 -1.95 -0.44 -8.42
N ALA A 87 -1.38 -0.18 -7.23
CA ALA A 87 -0.82 1.12 -6.89
C ALA A 87 0.38 1.49 -7.77
N LEU A 88 1.29 0.54 -7.99
CA LEU A 88 2.45 0.72 -8.88
C LEU A 88 2.02 0.96 -10.32
N HIS A 89 0.97 0.26 -10.80
CA HIS A 89 0.39 0.51 -12.12
C HIS A 89 -0.15 1.93 -12.24
N ILE A 90 -0.92 2.42 -11.27
CA ILE A 90 -1.44 3.81 -11.25
C ILE A 90 -0.31 4.83 -11.17
N ALA A 91 0.76 4.52 -10.43
CA ALA A 91 1.90 5.41 -10.25
C ALA A 91 2.66 5.65 -11.56
N GLU A 92 2.61 4.71 -12.52
CA GLU A 92 3.32 4.80 -13.82
C GLU A 92 4.83 5.11 -13.64
N GLY A 93 5.46 4.52 -12.61
CA GLY A 93 6.87 4.73 -12.28
C GLY A 93 7.19 6.08 -11.62
N ARG A 94 6.22 6.99 -11.48
CA ARG A 94 6.36 8.26 -10.76
C ARG A 94 6.21 8.07 -9.25
N GLY A 95 6.81 8.98 -8.49
CA GLY A 95 6.73 8.97 -7.04
C GLY A 95 7.26 7.68 -6.42
N LEU A 96 6.73 7.34 -5.25
CA LEU A 96 7.05 6.11 -4.53
C LEU A 96 5.78 5.52 -3.89
N VAL A 97 5.61 4.19 -4.00
CA VAL A 97 4.59 3.44 -3.27
C VAL A 97 5.24 2.77 -2.07
N SER A 98 4.67 2.96 -0.89
CA SER A 98 5.13 2.37 0.36
C SER A 98 4.01 1.61 1.06
N VAL A 99 4.35 0.78 2.04
CA VAL A 99 3.40 -0.02 2.80
C VAL A 99 3.58 0.21 4.29
N ASN A 100 2.51 0.60 4.97
CA ASN A 100 2.43 0.65 6.43
C ASN A 100 2.07 -0.73 6.97
N VAL A 101 2.93 -1.29 7.82
CA VAL A 101 2.75 -2.59 8.47
C VAL A 101 2.78 -2.44 9.99
N MET A 102 1.69 -2.80 10.65
CA MET A 102 1.56 -2.71 12.10
C MET A 102 2.41 -3.78 12.79
N ARG A 103 3.33 -3.37 13.68
CA ARG A 103 4.19 -4.32 14.43
C ARG A 103 3.42 -5.17 15.43
N ALA A 104 2.28 -4.69 15.94
CA ALA A 104 1.48 -5.35 16.95
C ALA A 104 0.66 -6.55 16.45
N VAL A 105 0.60 -6.82 15.14
CA VAL A 105 -0.13 -7.99 14.60
C VAL A 105 0.78 -9.20 14.40
N SER A 106 0.24 -10.40 14.59
CA SER A 106 0.94 -11.68 14.34
C SER A 106 1.53 -11.78 12.93
N GLN A 107 0.81 -11.26 11.94
CA GLN A 107 1.14 -11.40 10.54
C GLN A 107 2.21 -10.40 10.07
N TYR A 108 2.81 -9.60 10.98
CA TYR A 108 3.80 -8.58 10.65
C TYR A 108 4.87 -9.07 9.65
N ALA A 109 5.53 -10.19 9.95
CA ALA A 109 6.59 -10.71 9.09
C ALA A 109 6.07 -11.19 7.73
N GLY A 110 4.83 -11.69 7.65
CA GLY A 110 4.19 -12.06 6.40
C GLY A 110 3.92 -10.84 5.52
N TYR A 111 3.37 -9.78 6.09
CA TYR A 111 3.10 -8.54 5.36
C TYR A 111 4.38 -7.87 4.86
N VAL A 112 5.45 -7.84 5.65
CA VAL A 112 6.74 -7.27 5.22
C VAL A 112 7.30 -8.04 4.03
N ARG A 113 7.33 -9.38 4.09
CA ARG A 113 7.84 -10.21 2.99
C ARG A 113 7.00 -10.03 1.72
N GLN A 114 5.68 -10.16 1.85
CA GLN A 114 4.77 -10.01 0.71
C GLN A 114 4.90 -8.61 0.08
N ALA A 115 5.00 -7.55 0.89
CA ALA A 115 5.20 -6.20 0.36
C ALA A 115 6.47 -6.10 -0.51
N CYS A 116 7.60 -6.65 -0.04
CA CYS A 116 8.84 -6.68 -0.80
C CYS A 116 8.78 -7.56 -2.05
N GLU A 117 8.05 -8.67 -2.00
CA GLU A 117 7.86 -9.57 -3.15
C GLU A 117 6.95 -8.97 -4.23
N SER A 118 6.05 -8.06 -3.84
CA SER A 118 5.04 -7.49 -4.73
C SER A 118 5.54 -6.30 -5.58
N GLY A 119 6.71 -5.74 -5.24
CA GLY A 119 7.36 -4.65 -5.99
C GLY A 119 8.03 -3.61 -5.10
#